data_AF-A0AAV9XPF6-F1
#
_entry.id   AF-A0AAV9XPF6-F1
#
_cell.length_a   1.000
_cell.length_b   1.000
_cell.length_c   1.000
_cell.angle_alpha   90.00
_cell.angle_beta   90.00
_cell.angle_gamma   90.00
#
_symmetry.space_group_name_H-M   'P 1'
#
loop_
_entity.id
_entity.type
_entity.pdbx_description
1 polymer ?
#
loop_
_entity_poly.entity_id
_entity_poly.type
_entity_poly.pdbx_seq_one_letter_code
_entity_poly.pdbx_strand_id
1 'polypeptide(L)'
;MSLNPNQATRRQFSESMLAANPDSHATEQYTTLFRATQHLLSLLANHPGMVETGNASQPFMQPANSKNRIYAMWDFVGRTMGMITSVGSPSNPSGDGMWVDALGRSQMANMLIQNQDMGDQMHQASWGAGFDRRWEFGDEVKAAAAAVSAAASST
;
A
#
# COMPACT_ATOMS: atom_id res chain seq x y z
N MET A 1 -1.37 1.73 -21.05
CA MET A 1 -2.84 1.68 -20.98
C MET A 1 -3.24 1.62 -19.52
N SER A 2 -4.18 2.45 -19.06
CA SER A 2 -4.72 2.33 -17.71
C SER A 2 -5.67 1.13 -17.63
N LEU A 3 -5.55 0.31 -16.59
CA LEU A 3 -6.46 -0.81 -16.36
C LEU A 3 -7.88 -0.29 -16.07
N ASN A 4 -8.91 -0.92 -16.65
CA ASN A 4 -10.30 -0.59 -16.36
C ASN A 4 -10.68 -1.12 -14.96
N PRO A 5 -11.03 -0.27 -13.99
CA PRO A 5 -11.25 -0.71 -12.61
C PRO A 5 -12.51 -1.56 -12.41
N ASN A 6 -13.43 -1.58 -13.38
CA ASN A 6 -14.61 -2.46 -13.36
C ASN A 6 -14.35 -3.87 -13.91
N GLN A 7 -13.21 -4.08 -14.57
CA GLN A 7 -12.86 -5.36 -15.20
C GLN A 7 -11.58 -5.95 -14.64
N ALA A 8 -10.56 -5.11 -14.43
CA ALA A 8 -9.28 -5.53 -13.92
C ALA A 8 -9.36 -5.85 -12.42
N THR A 9 -8.72 -6.95 -12.05
CA THR A 9 -8.69 -7.45 -10.69
C THR A 9 -7.72 -6.66 -9.82
N ARG A 10 -7.90 -6.72 -8.50
CA ARG A 10 -6.94 -6.15 -7.54
C ARG A 10 -5.52 -6.69 -7.74
N ARG A 11 -5.40 -7.98 -8.11
CA ARG A 11 -4.15 -8.59 -8.53
C ARG A 11 -3.52 -7.84 -9.70
N GLN A 12 -4.26 -7.65 -10.79
CA GLN A 12 -3.76 -6.98 -11.99
C GLN A 12 -3.33 -5.54 -11.72
N PHE A 13 -4.09 -4.80 -10.90
CA PHE A 13 -3.67 -3.46 -10.46
C PHE A 13 -2.37 -3.51 -9.66
N SER A 14 -2.25 -4.43 -8.71
CA SER A 14 -1.02 -4.61 -7.93
C SER A 14 0.17 -4.92 -8.82
N GLU A 15 0.02 -5.89 -9.73
CA GLU A 15 1.06 -6.28 -10.69
C GLU A 15 1.50 -5.09 -11.57
N SER A 16 0.56 -4.25 -12.01
CA SER A 16 0.91 -3.05 -12.78
C SER A 16 1.76 -2.05 -11.98
N MET A 17 1.46 -1.87 -10.69
CA MET A 17 2.26 -1.02 -9.80
C MET A 17 3.62 -1.64 -9.47
N LEU A 18 3.69 -2.97 -9.35
CA LEU A 18 4.92 -3.71 -9.11
C LEU A 18 5.85 -3.76 -10.34
N ALA A 19 5.28 -3.72 -11.54
CA ALA A 19 6.04 -3.66 -12.79
C ALA A 19 6.56 -2.24 -13.11
N ALA A 20 6.07 -1.21 -12.44
CA ALA A 20 6.51 0.16 -12.64
C ALA A 20 7.99 0.33 -12.19
N ASN A 21 8.70 1.23 -12.87
CA ASN A 21 10.03 1.66 -12.48
C ASN A 21 9.98 3.12 -12.02
N PRO A 22 10.82 3.52 -11.06
CA PRO A 22 11.01 4.92 -10.74
C PRO A 22 11.57 5.65 -11.95
N ASP A 23 11.32 6.95 -12.03
CA ASP A 23 11.90 7.82 -13.06
C ASP A 23 13.44 7.74 -13.01
N SER A 24 14.09 7.72 -14.17
CA SER A 24 15.55 7.60 -14.26
C SER A 24 16.31 8.79 -13.69
N HIS A 25 15.65 9.94 -13.56
CA HIS A 25 16.19 11.17 -12.96
C HIS A 25 15.66 11.41 -11.55
N ALA A 26 14.91 10.46 -10.98
CA ALA A 26 14.44 10.57 -9.62
C ALA A 26 15.59 10.69 -8.62
N THR A 27 15.36 11.38 -7.52
CA THR A 27 16.32 11.40 -6.41
C THR A 27 16.47 9.99 -5.81
N GLU A 28 17.60 9.76 -5.13
CA GLU A 28 17.82 8.51 -4.39
C GLU A 28 16.71 8.29 -3.34
N GLN A 29 16.26 9.37 -2.69
CA GLN A 29 15.18 9.31 -1.73
C GLN A 29 13.86 8.83 -2.36
N TYR A 30 13.47 9.43 -3.50
CA TYR A 30 12.28 9.00 -4.24
C TYR A 30 12.38 7.53 -4.62
N THR A 31 13.51 7.14 -5.18
CA THR A 31 13.79 5.76 -5.62
C THR A 31 13.69 4.78 -4.46
N THR A 32 14.27 5.12 -3.31
CA THR A 32 14.27 4.29 -2.11
C THR A 32 12.85 4.09 -1.57
N LEU A 33 12.07 5.17 -1.44
CA LEU A 33 10.69 5.08 -0.99
C LEU A 33 9.81 4.29 -1.97
N PHE A 34 9.97 4.55 -3.27
CA PHE A 34 9.25 3.84 -4.33
C PHE A 34 9.47 2.33 -4.24
N ARG A 35 10.74 1.89 -4.17
CA ARG A 35 11.11 0.47 -4.13
C ARG A 35 10.67 -0.20 -2.82
N ALA A 36 10.85 0.48 -1.68
CA ALA A 36 10.38 -0.01 -0.40
C ALA A 36 8.85 -0.21 -0.40
N THR A 37 8.11 0.75 -0.98
CA THR A 37 6.64 0.71 -1.08
C THR A 37 6.18 -0.40 -2.01
N GLN A 38 6.85 -0.60 -3.15
CA GLN A 38 6.61 -1.75 -4.04
C GLN A 38 6.81 -3.07 -3.30
N HIS A 39 7.89 -3.20 -2.53
CA HIS A 39 8.15 -4.43 -1.78
C HIS A 39 7.04 -4.72 -0.77
N LEU A 40 6.64 -3.73 0.05
CA LEU A 40 5.53 -3.89 0.99
C LEU A 40 4.21 -4.24 0.27
N LEU A 41 3.89 -3.56 -0.82
CA LEU A 41 2.70 -3.84 -1.62
C LEU A 41 2.72 -5.27 -2.18
N SER A 42 3.89 -5.77 -2.59
CA SER A 42 4.04 -7.14 -3.10
C SER A 42 3.70 -8.18 -2.03
N LEU A 43 4.16 -7.97 -0.80
CA LEU A 43 3.87 -8.86 0.33
C LEU A 43 2.36 -8.85 0.65
N LEU A 44 1.78 -7.65 0.78
CA LEU A 44 0.36 -7.49 1.08
C LEU A 44 -0.55 -8.10 0.00
N ALA A 45 -0.22 -7.86 -1.27
CA ALA A 45 -1.02 -8.39 -2.38
C ALA A 45 -1.02 -9.93 -2.38
N ASN A 46 0.12 -10.56 -2.08
CA ASN A 46 0.29 -12.01 -2.09
C ASN A 46 -0.07 -12.69 -0.76
N HIS A 47 -0.40 -11.91 0.26
CA HIS A 47 -0.70 -12.44 1.58
C HIS A 47 -1.98 -13.32 1.57
N PRO A 48 -2.04 -14.41 2.37
CA PRO A 48 -3.21 -15.28 2.49
C PRO A 48 -4.54 -14.54 2.68
N GLY A 49 -4.56 -13.51 3.54
CA GLY A 49 -5.75 -12.67 3.76
C GLY A 49 -6.27 -11.91 2.52
N MET A 50 -5.48 -11.79 1.46
CA MET A 50 -5.92 -11.31 0.14
C MET A 50 -6.28 -12.45 -0.82
N VAL A 51 -5.48 -13.52 -0.83
CA VAL A 51 -5.61 -14.62 -1.81
C VAL A 51 -6.73 -15.59 -1.43
N GLU A 52 -6.71 -16.12 -0.20
CA GLU A 52 -7.65 -17.14 0.27
C GLU A 52 -9.06 -16.60 0.45
N THR A 53 -9.19 -15.31 0.74
CA THR A 53 -10.48 -14.62 0.82
C THR A 53 -11.07 -14.30 -0.57
N GLY A 54 -10.31 -14.51 -1.64
CA GLY A 54 -10.69 -14.15 -3.01
C GLY A 54 -10.66 -12.63 -3.27
N ASN A 55 -10.22 -11.80 -2.32
CA ASN A 55 -10.15 -10.36 -2.53
C ASN A 55 -9.25 -10.01 -3.72
N ALA A 56 -8.13 -10.71 -3.91
CA ALA A 56 -7.18 -10.47 -4.99
C ALA A 56 -7.76 -10.67 -6.40
N SER A 57 -8.67 -11.64 -6.56
CA SER A 57 -9.27 -11.99 -7.86
C SER A 57 -10.52 -11.19 -8.21
N GLN A 58 -11.10 -10.46 -7.25
CA GLN A 58 -12.22 -9.58 -7.53
C GLN A 58 -11.79 -8.35 -8.34
N PRO A 59 -12.67 -7.84 -9.23
CA PRO A 59 -12.53 -6.52 -9.83
C PRO A 59 -12.30 -5.44 -8.78
N PHE A 60 -11.45 -4.47 -9.12
CA PHE A 60 -11.04 -3.43 -8.18
C PHE A 60 -12.22 -2.66 -7.55
N MET A 61 -13.24 -2.33 -8.35
CA MET A 61 -14.43 -1.60 -7.88
C MET A 61 -15.45 -2.45 -7.10
N GLN A 62 -15.35 -3.78 -7.13
CA GLN A 62 -16.28 -4.63 -6.40
C GLN A 62 -16.01 -4.55 -4.89
N PRO A 63 -17.03 -4.55 -4.01
CA PRO A 63 -16.79 -4.67 -2.57
C PRO A 63 -15.95 -5.91 -2.23
N ALA A 64 -15.00 -5.76 -1.30
CA ALA A 64 -14.14 -6.87 -0.87
C ALA A 64 -14.96 -8.04 -0.30
N ASN A 65 -14.62 -9.26 -0.69
CA ASN A 65 -15.18 -10.49 -0.13
C ASN A 65 -14.95 -10.58 1.39
N SER A 66 -13.75 -10.23 1.84
CA SER A 66 -13.41 -10.12 3.25
C SER A 66 -12.84 -8.74 3.55
N LYS A 67 -13.50 -8.00 4.43
CA LYS A 67 -12.97 -6.75 4.98
C LYS A 67 -12.03 -7.09 6.12
N ASN A 68 -10.78 -7.43 5.79
CA ASN A 68 -9.74 -7.77 6.77
C ASN A 68 -8.60 -6.74 6.77
N ARG A 69 -7.74 -6.79 7.80
CA ARG A 69 -6.63 -5.85 7.95
C ARG A 69 -5.61 -5.89 6.81
N ILE A 70 -5.41 -7.06 6.18
CA ILE A 70 -4.49 -7.20 5.05
C ILE A 70 -5.04 -6.45 3.84
N TYR A 71 -6.33 -6.64 3.53
CA TYR A 71 -7.00 -5.89 2.47
C TYR A 71 -6.98 -4.39 2.74
N ALA A 72 -7.21 -3.99 4.00
CA ALA A 72 -7.17 -2.59 4.39
C ALA A 72 -5.79 -1.95 4.14
N MET A 73 -4.72 -2.62 4.56
CA MET A 73 -3.37 -2.15 4.34
C MET A 73 -2.95 -2.25 2.87
N TRP A 74 -3.41 -3.26 2.13
CA TRP A 74 -3.20 -3.35 0.69
C TRP A 74 -3.81 -2.14 -0.05
N ASP A 75 -5.06 -1.76 0.26
CA ASP A 75 -5.70 -0.59 -0.37
C ASP A 75 -4.98 0.71 0.04
N PHE A 76 -4.64 0.84 1.32
CA PHE A 76 -3.95 2.01 1.84
C PHE A 76 -2.56 2.20 1.19
N VAL A 77 -1.74 1.16 1.18
CA VAL A 77 -0.39 1.16 0.58
C VAL A 77 -0.46 1.29 -0.94
N GLY A 78 -1.43 0.64 -1.60
CA GLY A 78 -1.64 0.77 -3.05
C GLY A 78 -1.98 2.21 -3.47
N ARG A 79 -2.81 2.92 -2.69
CA ARG A 79 -3.07 4.35 -2.93
C ARG A 79 -1.84 5.22 -2.70
N THR A 80 -1.05 4.92 -1.67
CA THR A 80 0.22 5.60 -1.42
C THR A 80 1.19 5.40 -2.57
N MET A 81 1.29 4.19 -3.13
CA MET A 81 2.07 3.91 -4.33
C MET A 81 1.58 4.73 -5.53
N GLY A 82 0.26 4.84 -5.72
CA GLY A 82 -0.34 5.70 -6.73
C GLY A 82 0.04 7.17 -6.58
N MET A 83 0.08 7.69 -5.34
CA MET A 83 0.54 9.06 -5.06
C MET A 83 2.01 9.25 -5.43
N ILE A 84 2.89 8.32 -5.03
CA ILE A 84 4.31 8.37 -5.37
C ILE A 84 4.48 8.42 -6.90
N THR A 85 3.77 7.57 -7.65
CA THR A 85 3.84 7.56 -9.12
C THR A 85 3.26 8.82 -9.79
N SER A 86 2.50 9.63 -9.05
CA SER A 86 1.85 10.84 -9.56
C SER A 86 2.60 12.13 -9.21
N VAL A 87 3.74 12.04 -8.52
CA VAL A 87 4.60 13.19 -8.20
C VAL A 87 5.11 13.82 -9.49
N GLY A 88 4.93 15.13 -9.62
CA GLY A 88 5.21 15.87 -10.86
C GLY A 88 6.70 16.06 -11.14
N SER A 89 7.55 16.09 -10.11
CA SER A 89 9.00 16.22 -10.24
C SER A 89 9.75 15.25 -9.34
N PRO A 90 9.97 13.99 -9.75
CA PRO A 90 10.72 13.01 -8.97
C PRO A 90 12.19 13.42 -8.71
N SER A 91 12.77 14.31 -9.51
CA SER A 91 14.12 14.85 -9.34
C SER A 91 14.20 15.98 -8.30
N ASN A 92 13.06 16.57 -7.92
CA ASN A 92 12.94 17.54 -6.82
C ASN A 92 11.54 17.44 -6.19
N PRO A 93 11.25 16.35 -5.44
CA PRO A 93 9.89 16.04 -5.03
C PRO A 93 9.44 16.84 -3.79
N SER A 94 10.36 17.48 -3.06
CA SER A 94 10.08 18.16 -1.78
C SER A 94 9.09 19.33 -1.88
N GLY A 95 8.90 19.91 -3.06
CA GLY A 95 7.91 20.96 -3.31
C GLY A 95 6.52 20.43 -3.71
N ASP A 96 6.36 19.11 -3.86
CA ASP A 96 5.13 18.48 -4.32
C ASP A 96 4.27 18.02 -3.14
N GLY A 97 3.02 18.48 -3.07
CA GLY A 97 2.08 18.08 -2.01
C GLY A 97 1.79 16.57 -2.00
N MET A 98 1.77 15.92 -3.18
CA MET A 98 1.59 14.46 -3.27
C MET A 98 2.77 13.72 -2.66
N TRP A 99 3.97 14.27 -2.79
CA TRP A 99 5.15 13.70 -2.16
C TRP A 99 5.07 13.80 -0.63
N VAL A 100 4.75 14.99 -0.11
CA VAL A 100 4.57 15.20 1.34
C VAL A 100 3.51 14.28 1.92
N ASP A 101 2.37 14.13 1.24
CA ASP A 101 1.30 13.22 1.63
C ASP A 101 1.76 11.75 1.61
N ALA A 102 2.52 11.35 0.59
CA ALA A 102 3.08 10.00 0.48
C ALA A 102 4.05 9.69 1.63
N LEU A 103 4.88 10.65 2.05
CA LEU A 103 5.77 10.49 3.21
C LEU A 103 4.96 10.26 4.50
N GLY A 104 3.97 11.11 4.78
CA GLY A 104 3.12 10.98 5.96
C GLY A 104 2.34 9.66 5.98
N ARG A 105 1.80 9.25 4.82
CA ARG A 105 1.12 7.95 4.67
C ARG A 105 2.06 6.76 4.86
N SER A 106 3.31 6.88 4.45
CA SER A 106 4.32 5.83 4.64
C SER A 106 4.63 5.59 6.12
N GLN A 107 4.73 6.67 6.91
CA GLN A 107 4.88 6.59 8.36
C GLN A 107 3.61 6.02 9.02
N MET A 108 2.42 6.47 8.59
CA MET A 108 1.15 5.95 9.09
C MET A 108 0.98 4.47 8.79
N ALA A 109 1.34 4.00 7.59
CA ALA A 109 1.28 2.59 7.22
C ALA A 109 2.10 1.73 8.18
N ASN A 110 3.33 2.16 8.51
CA ASN A 110 4.15 1.48 9.49
C ASN A 110 3.50 1.47 10.87
N MET A 111 3.02 2.61 11.37
CA MET A 111 2.34 2.68 12.67
C MET A 111 1.19 1.68 12.77
N LEU A 112 0.32 1.58 11.76
CA LEU A 112 -0.83 0.67 11.75
C LEU A 112 -0.44 -0.81 11.61
N ILE A 113 0.66 -1.10 10.89
CA ILE A 113 1.17 -2.46 10.75
C ILE A 113 1.87 -2.93 12.05
N GLN A 114 2.62 -2.05 12.71
CA GLN A 114 3.26 -2.38 13.99
C GLN A 114 2.24 -2.47 15.14
N ASN A 115 1.25 -1.57 15.16
CA ASN A 115 0.18 -1.55 16.15
C ASN A 115 -1.15 -1.99 15.53
N GLN A 116 -1.29 -3.32 15.39
CA GLN A 116 -2.46 -3.93 14.77
C GLN A 116 -3.78 -3.61 15.49
N ASP A 117 -3.77 -3.45 16.81
CA ASP A 117 -4.98 -3.09 17.56
C ASP A 117 -5.49 -1.70 17.20
N MET A 118 -4.57 -0.74 17.02
CA MET A 118 -4.92 0.60 16.55
C MET A 118 -5.49 0.55 15.12
N GLY A 119 -4.84 -0.21 14.21
CA GLY A 119 -5.34 -0.41 12.85
C GLY A 119 -6.73 -1.04 12.84
N ASP A 120 -6.94 -2.08 13.64
CA ASP A 120 -8.20 -2.78 13.79
C ASP A 120 -9.32 -1.86 14.31
N GLN A 121 -9.04 -1.00 15.27
CA GLN A 121 -10.01 -0.02 15.77
C GLN A 121 -10.42 0.98 14.70
N MET A 122 -9.45 1.51 13.94
CA MET A 122 -9.72 2.45 12.84
C MET A 122 -10.56 1.80 11.73
N HIS A 123 -10.24 0.56 11.34
CA HIS A 123 -10.98 -0.15 10.31
C HIS A 123 -12.35 -0.63 10.80
N GLN A 124 -12.46 -1.05 12.06
CA GLN A 124 -13.75 -1.41 12.65
C GLN A 124 -14.69 -0.21 12.75
N ALA A 125 -14.18 0.99 13.05
CA ALA A 125 -14.99 2.21 13.01
C ALA A 125 -15.58 2.48 11.61
N SER A 126 -14.87 2.08 10.55
CA SER A 126 -15.30 2.27 9.16
C SER A 126 -16.19 1.14 8.63
N TRP A 127 -15.95 -0.10 9.05
CA TRP A 127 -16.57 -1.30 8.46
C TRP A 127 -17.49 -2.08 9.41
N GLY A 128 -17.57 -1.65 10.67
CA GLY A 128 -18.44 -2.23 11.68
C GLY A 128 -18.06 -3.66 12.06
N ALA A 129 -19.06 -4.43 12.53
CA ALA A 129 -18.88 -5.79 13.04
C ALA A 129 -18.41 -6.82 11.98
N GLY A 130 -18.41 -6.46 10.69
CA GLY A 130 -17.96 -7.35 9.60
C GLY A 130 -16.45 -7.36 9.36
N PHE A 131 -15.66 -6.78 10.26
CA PHE A 131 -14.21 -6.73 10.13
C PHE A 131 -13.55 -8.04 10.56
N ASP A 132 -12.80 -8.66 9.64
CA ASP A 132 -12.14 -9.95 9.84
C ASP A 132 -10.69 -9.77 10.35
N ARG A 133 -10.50 -10.07 11.64
CA ARG A 133 -9.24 -9.92 12.38
C ARG A 133 -8.34 -11.15 12.34
N ARG A 134 -8.76 -12.24 11.70
CA ARG A 134 -8.06 -13.53 11.78
C ARG A 134 -6.70 -13.53 11.08
N TRP A 135 -6.45 -12.53 10.23
CA TRP A 135 -5.23 -12.40 9.46
C TRP A 135 -4.27 -11.44 10.16
N GLU A 136 -3.09 -11.91 10.52
CA GLU A 136 -2.06 -11.09 11.15
C GLU A 136 -0.99 -10.65 10.16
N PHE A 137 -0.31 -9.54 10.44
CA PHE A 137 0.92 -9.21 9.73
C PHE A 137 2.07 -10.07 10.26
N GLY A 138 2.65 -10.89 9.37
CA GLY A 138 3.89 -11.60 9.64
C GLY A 138 5.11 -10.67 9.70
N ASP A 139 6.24 -11.20 10.16
CA ASP A 139 7.47 -10.43 10.39
C ASP A 139 8.01 -9.77 9.12
N GLU A 140 7.88 -10.41 7.96
CA GLU A 140 8.29 -9.83 6.68
C GLU A 140 7.50 -8.57 6.33
N VAL A 141 6.18 -8.57 6.57
CA VAL A 141 5.32 -7.40 6.33
C VAL A 141 5.69 -6.27 7.29
N LYS A 142 5.92 -6.59 8.57
CA LYS A 142 6.34 -5.61 9.58
C LYS A 142 7.71 -5.01 9.25
N ALA A 143 8.68 -5.82 8.84
CA ALA A 143 10.00 -5.35 8.45
C ALA A 143 9.94 -4.47 7.20
N ALA A 144 9.16 -4.86 6.18
CA ALA A 144 8.96 -4.06 4.98
C ALA A 144 8.29 -2.72 5.29
N ALA A 145 7.31 -2.68 6.21
CA ALA A 145 6.67 -1.45 6.66
C ALA A 145 7.65 -0.52 7.39
N ALA A 146 8.53 -1.07 8.23
CA ALA A 146 9.58 -0.31 8.88
C ALA A 146 10.56 0.29 7.86
N ALA A 147 10.94 -0.47 6.82
CA ALA A 147 11.80 0.03 5.74
C ALA A 147 11.15 1.18 4.95
N VAL A 148 9.85 1.08 4.66
CA VAL A 148 9.05 2.17 4.05
C VAL A 148 9.09 3.43 4.93
N SER A 149 8.86 3.30 6.23
CA SER A 149 8.91 4.43 7.15
C SER A 149 10.30 5.06 7.28
N ALA A 150 11.36 4.24 7.25
CA ALA A 150 12.74 4.72 7.30
C ALA A 150 13.09 5.53 6.05
N ALA A 151 12.71 5.03 4.87
CA ALA A 151 12.87 5.74 3.59
C ALA A 151 12.11 7.08 3.59
N ALA A 152 10.92 7.12 4.18
CA ALA A 152 10.12 8.34 4.30
C ALA A 152 10.69 9.37 5.29
N SER A 153 11.59 8.96 6.20
CA SER A 153 12.11 9.83 7.26
C SER A 153 13.52 10.35 6.99
N SER A 154 14.13 9.98 5.86
CA SER A 154 15.49 10.40 5.47
C SER A 154 15.54 11.79 4.82
N THR A 155 14.56 12.67 5.12
CA THR A 155 14.49 14.07 4.66
C THR A 155 15.39 14.99 5.47
#